data_AF-A0A835PQA1-F1
#
_entry.id   AF-A0A835PQA1-F1
#
_cell.length_a   1.000
_cell.length_b   1.000
_cell.length_c   1.000
_cell.angle_alpha   90.00
_cell.angle_beta   90.00
_cell.angle_gamma   90.00
#
_symmetry.space_group_name_H-M   'P 1'
#
loop_
_entity.id
_entity.type
_entity.pdbx_description
1 polymer ?
#
loop_
_entity_poly.entity_id
_entity_poly.type
_entity_poly.pdbx_seq_one_letter_code
_entity_poly.pdbx_strand_id
1 'polypeptide(L)'
;MGVRIGGKVERVDGRKLNYRDFVERYLKKNIPVLLTGLMEGWRACSDWVQADGRPNLQFFADHFGESMVQVADCCKREFTDQKELRCLFLSSFTNGFKLLQLNALKIQTALMANRYGKNYVYDVYGDICEKKFPEFNKAMWSECMQESNEIIFVPSGWYHQVHNLEDTISINHNWFNSHNLSWVWNLLLKDYVEAKEYIEDIREICNEFERICQRNLAANTGMNLYDFFVFLTRFALANLTLLRDLCNENGAYSLSRVMANHVLSNIRAIRSVALCMVSVEAFSEENLSGCSEENLSVSSVIKGIMEEQNFHDLLCALTTTLEALCQGHVDHCLENMLEEVNIVDLSCFYIGSPADLVKLIEEVIPNHYNVCN
;
A
#
# COMPACT_ATOMS: atom_id res chain seq x y z
N MET A 1 16.76 -24.82 11.58
CA MET A 1 18.03 -24.08 11.27
C MET A 1 18.09 -22.81 12.14
N GLY A 2 19.23 -22.12 12.25
CA GLY A 2 19.34 -20.91 13.09
C GLY A 2 19.12 -19.60 12.31
N VAL A 3 18.43 -18.64 12.94
CA VAL A 3 18.30 -17.25 12.48
C VAL A 3 19.67 -16.55 12.50
N ARG A 4 20.05 -15.87 11.41
CA ARG A 4 21.32 -15.13 11.32
C ARG A 4 21.09 -13.63 11.37
N ILE A 5 21.06 -13.09 12.59
CA ILE A 5 20.91 -11.65 12.83
C ILE A 5 22.20 -10.93 12.42
N GLY A 6 22.08 -9.91 11.59
CA GLY A 6 23.20 -9.11 11.07
C GLY A 6 22.83 -7.68 10.67
N GLY A 7 21.54 -7.37 10.55
CA GLY A 7 21.03 -6.01 10.45
C GLY A 7 20.57 -5.47 11.81
N LYS A 8 20.50 -4.14 11.93
CA LYS A 8 19.80 -3.43 13.00
C LYS A 8 18.87 -2.40 12.36
N VAL A 9 17.66 -2.24 12.91
CA VAL A 9 16.76 -1.14 12.53
C VAL A 9 17.25 0.15 13.19
N GLU A 10 17.26 1.26 12.45
CA GLU A 10 17.63 2.57 13.01
C GLU A 10 16.50 3.10 13.91
N ARG A 11 16.85 3.66 15.08
CA ARG A 11 15.91 4.31 16.01
C ARG A 11 16.13 5.82 15.99
N VAL A 12 15.09 6.60 15.71
CA VAL A 12 15.15 8.05 15.45
C VAL A 12 14.05 8.79 16.21
N ASP A 13 14.35 9.98 16.75
CA ASP A 13 13.34 10.90 17.30
C ASP A 13 12.53 11.50 16.15
N GLY A 14 11.30 11.04 15.97
CA GLY A 14 10.43 11.42 14.85
C GLY A 14 10.09 12.90 14.85
N ARG A 15 10.09 13.57 16.02
CA ARG A 15 9.91 15.03 16.13
C ARG A 15 11.06 15.83 15.51
N LYS A 16 12.17 15.16 15.18
CA LYS A 16 13.34 15.72 14.47
C LYS A 16 13.49 15.21 13.03
N LEU A 17 12.53 14.42 12.53
CA LEU A 17 12.54 13.83 11.19
C LEU A 17 11.37 14.39 10.38
N ASN A 18 11.66 15.40 9.53
CA ASN A 18 10.65 15.91 8.59
C ASN A 18 10.34 14.88 7.48
N TYR A 19 9.24 15.10 6.76
CA TYR A 19 8.78 14.18 5.72
C TYR A 19 9.80 13.96 4.58
N ARG A 20 10.51 15.01 4.15
CA ARG A 20 11.56 14.92 3.10
C ARG A 20 12.70 14.00 3.53
N ASP A 21 13.21 14.18 4.75
CA ASP A 21 14.25 13.31 5.31
C ASP A 21 13.76 11.87 5.51
N PHE A 22 12.51 11.66 5.94
CA PHE A 22 11.92 10.32 6.01
C PHE A 22 11.87 9.66 4.62
N VAL A 23 11.44 10.39 3.59
CA VAL A 23 11.36 9.89 2.22
C VAL A 23 12.73 9.52 1.67
N GLU A 24 13.74 10.40 1.81
CA GLU A 24 15.09 10.16 1.29
C GLU A 24 15.89 9.12 2.09
N ARG A 25 15.65 8.97 3.41
CA ARG A 25 16.37 8.00 4.26
C ARG A 25 15.75 6.61 4.26
N TYR A 26 14.41 6.50 4.23
CA TYR A 26 13.70 5.25 4.53
C TYR A 26 12.76 4.79 3.42
N LEU A 27 11.87 5.66 2.94
CA LEU A 27 10.85 5.26 1.94
C LEU A 27 11.49 4.90 0.59
N LYS A 28 12.23 5.82 -0.03
CA LYS A 28 12.92 5.60 -1.32
C LYS A 28 13.95 4.47 -1.27
N LYS A 29 14.63 4.34 -0.13
CA LYS A 29 15.66 3.31 0.08
C LYS A 29 15.08 1.95 0.45
N ASN A 30 13.77 1.87 0.74
CA ASN A 30 13.07 0.68 1.21
C ASN A 30 13.77 0.07 2.45
N ILE A 31 13.96 0.89 3.50
CA ILE A 31 14.61 0.53 4.77
C ILE A 31 13.67 0.88 5.94
N PRO A 32 13.45 -0.01 6.92
CA PRO A 32 12.64 0.28 8.10
C PRO A 32 13.34 1.27 9.02
N VAL A 33 12.53 2.01 9.74
CA VAL A 33 12.97 2.90 10.82
C VAL A 33 12.00 2.78 11.98
N LEU A 34 12.51 2.89 13.19
CA LEU A 34 11.74 2.93 14.41
C LEU A 34 11.74 4.38 14.92
N LEU A 35 10.56 4.97 15.01
CA LEU A 35 10.32 6.38 15.27
C LEU A 35 9.79 6.58 16.69
N THR A 36 10.40 7.49 17.45
CA THR A 36 10.02 7.81 18.83
C THR A 36 9.41 9.21 18.94
N GLY A 37 8.60 9.45 19.97
CA GLY A 37 8.04 10.78 20.27
C GLY A 37 6.90 11.26 19.37
N LEU A 38 6.42 10.46 18.40
CA LEU A 38 5.29 10.83 17.53
C LEU A 38 3.90 10.54 18.13
N MET A 39 3.83 9.75 19.20
CA MET A 39 2.59 9.45 19.93
C MET A 39 2.34 10.41 21.11
N GLU A 40 3.16 11.46 21.24
CA GLU A 40 3.02 12.47 22.30
C GLU A 40 1.66 13.19 22.17
N GLY A 41 0.83 13.13 23.22
CA GLY A 41 -0.54 13.67 23.21
C GLY A 41 -1.63 12.75 22.66
N TRP A 42 -1.32 11.53 22.20
CA TRP A 42 -2.35 10.56 21.79
C TRP A 42 -3.10 10.04 23.02
N ARG A 43 -4.44 10.11 23.02
CA ARG A 43 -5.28 9.55 24.11
C ARG A 43 -5.07 8.05 24.32
N ALA A 44 -4.67 7.30 23.29
CA ALA A 44 -4.32 5.88 23.44
C ALA A 44 -3.22 5.66 24.51
N CYS A 45 -2.28 6.60 24.65
CA CYS A 45 -1.18 6.52 25.62
C CYS A 45 -1.63 6.76 27.09
N SER A 46 -2.87 7.21 27.32
CA SER A 46 -3.47 7.41 28.65
C SER A 46 -4.68 6.49 28.90
N ASP A 47 -5.59 6.41 27.94
CA ASP A 47 -6.88 5.74 28.06
C ASP A 47 -6.68 4.21 28.05
N TRP A 48 -5.72 3.72 27.26
CA TRP A 48 -5.50 2.29 27.00
C TRP A 48 -4.40 1.66 27.87
N VAL A 49 -3.86 2.39 28.84
CA VAL A 49 -2.72 1.98 29.67
C VAL A 49 -3.07 2.10 31.16
N GLN A 50 -2.72 1.11 31.95
CA GLN A 50 -2.91 1.09 33.40
C GLN A 50 -1.73 1.75 34.14
N ALA A 51 -1.91 2.06 35.41
CA ALA A 51 -0.88 2.73 36.22
C ALA A 51 0.40 1.88 36.46
N ASP A 52 0.37 0.58 36.15
CA ASP A 52 1.53 -0.32 36.15
C ASP A 52 2.17 -0.51 34.75
N GLY A 53 1.64 0.17 33.73
CA GLY A 53 2.09 0.10 32.34
C GLY A 53 1.35 -0.91 31.46
N ARG A 54 0.45 -1.73 32.02
CA ARG A 54 -0.24 -2.79 31.25
C ARG A 54 -1.40 -2.29 30.38
N PRO A 55 -1.83 -3.07 29.36
CA PRO A 55 -3.08 -2.86 28.64
C PRO A 55 -4.31 -2.64 29.54
N ASN A 56 -4.99 -1.50 29.38
CA ASN A 56 -6.23 -1.20 30.08
C ASN A 56 -7.44 -1.85 29.38
N LEU A 57 -7.53 -3.18 29.48
CA LEU A 57 -8.56 -3.97 28.79
C LEU A 57 -10.00 -3.57 29.18
N GLN A 58 -10.20 -3.06 30.40
CA GLN A 58 -11.49 -2.57 30.88
C GLN A 58 -12.00 -1.38 30.06
N PHE A 59 -11.13 -0.45 29.65
CA PHE A 59 -11.52 0.68 28.80
C PHE A 59 -12.21 0.21 27.51
N PHE A 60 -11.65 -0.82 26.87
CA PHE A 60 -12.23 -1.37 25.64
C PHE A 60 -13.49 -2.22 25.92
N ALA A 61 -13.57 -2.89 27.06
CA ALA A 61 -14.80 -3.57 27.48
C ALA A 61 -15.95 -2.58 27.65
N ASP A 62 -15.71 -1.45 28.32
CA ASP A 62 -16.72 -0.42 28.62
C ASP A 62 -17.19 0.34 27.36
N HIS A 63 -16.29 0.61 26.41
CA HIS A 63 -16.59 1.40 25.21
C HIS A 63 -16.96 0.56 23.98
N PHE A 64 -16.47 -0.69 23.90
CA PHE A 64 -16.54 -1.52 22.70
C PHE A 64 -16.93 -2.98 22.96
N GLY A 65 -17.29 -3.38 24.19
CA GLY A 65 -17.55 -4.78 24.57
C GLY A 65 -18.57 -5.53 23.71
N GLU A 66 -19.59 -4.82 23.19
CA GLU A 66 -20.63 -5.35 22.28
C GLU A 66 -20.21 -5.40 20.80
N SER A 67 -18.99 -4.94 20.46
CA SER A 67 -18.48 -4.95 19.09
C SER A 67 -18.20 -6.38 18.62
N MET A 68 -18.70 -6.74 17.44
CA MET A 68 -18.32 -8.00 16.79
C MET A 68 -16.92 -7.89 16.19
N VAL A 69 -15.98 -8.67 16.71
CA VAL A 69 -14.57 -8.71 16.30
C VAL A 69 -14.17 -10.07 15.74
N GLN A 70 -13.03 -10.10 15.08
CA GLN A 70 -12.37 -11.28 14.51
C GLN A 70 -11.11 -11.55 15.35
N VAL A 71 -10.93 -12.80 15.78
CA VAL A 71 -9.91 -13.18 16.76
C VAL A 71 -9.22 -14.44 16.30
N ALA A 72 -7.89 -14.40 16.21
CA ALA A 72 -7.06 -15.51 15.78
C ALA A 72 -6.58 -16.35 16.97
N ASP A 73 -6.70 -17.68 16.85
CA ASP A 73 -6.10 -18.65 17.76
C ASP A 73 -4.66 -18.92 17.33
N CYS A 74 -3.71 -18.11 17.84
CA CYS A 74 -2.28 -18.26 17.55
C CYS A 74 -1.71 -19.66 17.86
N CYS A 75 -2.41 -20.48 18.65
CA CYS A 75 -2.02 -21.85 18.97
C CYS A 75 -2.58 -22.90 17.99
N LYS A 76 -3.47 -22.53 17.07
CA LYS A 76 -4.04 -23.42 16.04
C LYS A 76 -3.82 -22.85 14.65
N ARG A 77 -2.93 -23.50 13.90
CA ARG A 77 -2.72 -23.25 12.47
C ARG A 77 -3.84 -23.89 11.64
N GLU A 78 -4.40 -23.15 10.69
CA GLU A 78 -5.38 -23.61 9.71
C GLU A 78 -4.83 -23.29 8.29
N PHE A 79 -4.53 -24.33 7.52
CA PHE A 79 -3.80 -24.24 6.23
C PHE A 79 -2.45 -23.49 6.31
N THR A 80 -2.41 -22.24 5.84
CA THR A 80 -1.23 -21.35 5.83
C THR A 80 -1.21 -20.36 6.98
N ASP A 81 -2.33 -20.17 7.67
CA ASP A 81 -2.58 -19.08 8.61
C ASP A 81 -3.06 -19.60 9.98
N GLN A 82 -3.56 -18.71 10.84
CA GLN A 82 -4.14 -19.02 12.15
C GLN A 82 -5.65 -19.28 12.04
N LYS A 83 -6.20 -20.07 12.96
CA LYS A 83 -7.65 -20.31 13.03
C LYS A 83 -8.38 -19.07 13.54
N GLU A 84 -9.24 -18.49 12.72
CA GLU A 84 -10.03 -17.33 13.09
C GLU A 84 -11.41 -17.69 13.66
N LEU A 85 -11.88 -16.85 14.58
CA LEU A 85 -13.20 -16.91 15.22
C LEU A 85 -13.82 -15.52 15.25
N ARG A 86 -15.12 -15.41 14.94
CA ARG A 86 -15.86 -14.15 15.06
C ARG A 86 -16.72 -14.16 16.33
N CYS A 87 -16.49 -13.22 17.24
CA CYS A 87 -17.17 -13.16 18.53
C CYS A 87 -17.38 -11.71 19.01
N LEU A 88 -18.08 -11.53 20.13
CA LEU A 88 -18.16 -10.22 20.80
C LEU A 88 -16.82 -9.90 21.47
N PHE A 89 -16.37 -8.65 21.41
CA PHE A 89 -15.09 -8.24 21.96
C PHE A 89 -14.93 -8.60 23.44
N LEU A 90 -15.98 -8.42 24.26
CA LEU A 90 -16.00 -8.85 25.67
C LEU A 90 -15.74 -10.35 25.85
N SER A 91 -16.17 -11.19 24.91
CA SER A 91 -15.98 -12.65 24.93
C SER A 91 -14.62 -13.11 24.40
N SER A 92 -13.78 -12.21 23.88
CA SER A 92 -12.38 -12.53 23.53
C SER A 92 -11.50 -12.66 24.78
N PHE A 93 -11.71 -11.81 25.79
CA PHE A 93 -10.90 -11.74 27.00
C PHE A 93 -10.92 -13.02 27.84
N THR A 94 -12.07 -13.69 27.95
CA THR A 94 -12.21 -14.93 28.75
C THR A 94 -11.42 -16.11 28.18
N ASN A 95 -10.94 -16.00 26.93
CA ASN A 95 -10.34 -17.09 26.17
C ASN A 95 -8.81 -16.93 25.95
N GLY A 96 -8.21 -15.84 26.45
CA GLY A 96 -6.74 -15.69 26.49
C GLY A 96 -6.04 -15.48 25.14
N PHE A 97 -6.75 -15.00 24.12
CA PHE A 97 -6.18 -14.74 22.79
C PHE A 97 -5.15 -13.58 22.81
N LYS A 98 -4.05 -13.73 22.06
CA LYS A 98 -2.99 -12.72 21.89
C LYS A 98 -2.91 -12.24 20.43
N LEU A 99 -2.48 -11.00 20.20
CA LEU A 99 -2.55 -10.32 18.88
C LEU A 99 -1.17 -9.94 18.27
N LEU A 100 -0.84 -10.58 17.13
CA LEU A 100 -0.02 -10.08 15.98
C LEU A 100 1.53 -9.90 16.04
N GLN A 101 2.13 -9.70 14.84
CA GLN A 101 3.40 -10.34 14.39
C GLN A 101 3.93 -9.86 12.98
N LEU A 102 5.14 -9.32 12.65
CA LEU A 102 5.87 -8.06 13.08
C LEU A 102 7.45 -7.95 12.79
N ASN A 103 8.38 -8.83 13.22
CA ASN A 103 9.87 -8.72 13.05
C ASN A 103 10.31 -8.59 11.58
N ALA A 104 10.83 -7.44 11.15
CA ALA A 104 11.03 -7.16 9.71
C ALA A 104 12.39 -7.61 9.10
N LEU A 105 12.33 -8.38 8.00
CA LEU A 105 13.46 -8.82 7.18
C LEU A 105 13.54 -8.08 5.82
N LYS A 106 14.78 -7.74 5.42
CA LYS A 106 15.09 -7.02 4.18
C LYS A 106 15.02 -7.92 2.94
N ILE A 107 14.06 -7.64 2.04
CA ILE A 107 14.01 -8.06 0.62
C ILE A 107 14.72 -9.41 0.31
N GLN A 108 14.31 -10.47 1.00
CA GLN A 108 14.84 -11.83 0.84
C GLN A 108 13.72 -12.89 0.83
N THR A 109 12.49 -12.49 0.48
CA THR A 109 11.30 -13.35 0.44
C THR A 109 11.49 -14.61 -0.43
N ALA A 110 12.33 -14.56 -1.46
CA ALA A 110 12.73 -15.73 -2.25
C ALA A 110 13.59 -16.75 -1.45
N LEU A 111 14.41 -16.31 -0.49
CA LEU A 111 15.16 -17.20 0.41
C LEU A 111 14.25 -17.83 1.48
N MET A 112 13.12 -17.17 1.78
CA MET A 112 12.06 -17.68 2.66
C MET A 112 11.18 -18.73 1.97
N ALA A 113 11.22 -18.82 0.63
CA ALA A 113 10.37 -19.69 -0.14
C ALA A 113 10.78 -21.17 -0.03
N ASN A 114 9.80 -22.05 -0.15
CA ASN A 114 10.05 -23.48 -0.25
C ASN A 114 10.69 -23.83 -1.60
N ARG A 115 11.19 -25.06 -1.72
CA ARG A 115 11.77 -25.64 -2.95
C ARG A 115 10.83 -25.73 -4.18
N TYR A 116 9.63 -25.15 -4.11
CA TYR A 116 8.62 -25.07 -5.17
C TYR A 116 8.12 -23.62 -5.39
N GLY A 117 8.68 -22.61 -4.70
CA GLY A 117 8.22 -21.22 -4.74
C GLY A 117 6.90 -20.92 -4.00
N LYS A 118 6.00 -21.89 -3.86
CA LYS A 118 4.59 -21.67 -3.48
C LYS A 118 4.26 -21.51 -1.98
N ASN A 119 5.23 -21.52 -1.06
CA ASN A 119 4.98 -21.39 0.40
C ASN A 119 6.22 -20.80 1.08
N TYR A 120 6.06 -20.03 2.16
CA TYR A 120 7.16 -19.44 2.94
C TYR A 120 7.36 -20.12 4.31
N VAL A 121 8.48 -19.83 5.00
CA VAL A 121 8.75 -20.30 6.37
C VAL A 121 7.81 -19.59 7.36
N TYR A 122 6.84 -20.31 7.91
CA TYR A 122 5.82 -19.75 8.82
C TYR A 122 6.37 -19.25 10.17
N ASP A 123 7.36 -19.94 10.73
CA ASP A 123 8.06 -19.52 11.95
C ASP A 123 9.56 -19.62 11.74
N VAL A 124 10.25 -18.49 11.85
CA VAL A 124 11.68 -18.35 11.59
C VAL A 124 12.56 -18.89 12.73
N TYR A 125 11.99 -19.08 13.92
CA TYR A 125 12.66 -19.67 15.08
C TYR A 125 12.30 -21.16 15.28
N GLY A 126 11.35 -21.70 14.50
CA GLY A 126 10.90 -23.09 14.56
C GLY A 126 11.84 -24.12 13.89
N ASP A 127 11.42 -25.38 13.83
CA ASP A 127 12.22 -26.42 13.16
C ASP A 127 12.09 -26.37 11.62
N ILE A 128 12.93 -25.53 11.04
CA ILE A 128 12.97 -25.29 9.59
C ILE A 128 13.78 -26.38 8.90
N CYS A 129 13.08 -27.25 8.18
CA CYS A 129 13.65 -28.31 7.35
C CYS A 129 14.35 -27.76 6.10
N GLU A 130 15.67 -27.94 6.01
CA GLU A 130 16.51 -27.51 4.87
C GLU A 130 16.07 -28.12 3.52
N LYS A 131 15.60 -29.38 3.51
CA LYS A 131 15.06 -30.02 2.30
C LYS A 131 13.76 -29.37 1.78
N LYS A 132 13.06 -28.62 2.64
CA LYS A 132 11.85 -27.84 2.27
C LYS A 132 12.22 -26.40 1.94
N PHE A 133 13.14 -25.78 2.69
CA PHE A 133 13.56 -24.39 2.57
C PHE A 133 15.10 -24.29 2.42
N PRO A 134 15.67 -24.67 1.26
CA PRO A 134 17.12 -24.81 1.09
C PRO A 134 17.88 -23.48 1.13
N GLU A 135 17.19 -22.37 0.82
CA GLU A 135 17.78 -21.04 0.75
C GLU A 135 17.72 -20.27 2.08
N PHE A 136 16.94 -20.73 3.07
CA PHE A 136 16.73 -20.03 4.35
C PHE A 136 18.06 -19.79 5.10
N ASN A 137 18.99 -20.75 5.05
CA ASN A 137 20.30 -20.62 5.71
C ASN A 137 21.17 -19.48 5.14
N LYS A 138 20.81 -18.91 3.98
CA LYS A 138 21.49 -17.78 3.35
C LYS A 138 20.94 -16.43 3.83
N ALA A 139 19.75 -16.40 4.41
CA ALA A 139 19.09 -15.17 4.85
C ALA A 139 19.91 -14.38 5.89
N MET A 140 19.69 -13.07 5.91
CA MET A 140 20.21 -12.14 6.92
C MET A 140 19.06 -11.36 7.55
N TRP A 141 19.03 -11.38 8.88
CA TRP A 141 17.92 -10.88 9.67
C TRP A 141 18.26 -9.53 10.29
N SER A 142 17.27 -8.64 10.35
CA SER A 142 17.27 -7.47 11.20
C SER A 142 16.36 -7.77 12.39
N GLU A 143 16.78 -7.37 13.59
CA GLU A 143 15.99 -7.54 14.81
C GLU A 143 15.89 -6.19 15.54
N CYS A 144 14.73 -5.92 16.13
CA CYS A 144 14.48 -4.74 16.94
C CYS A 144 13.38 -5.01 17.97
N MET A 145 13.60 -4.55 19.19
CA MET A 145 12.54 -4.42 20.19
C MET A 145 11.85 -3.07 19.97
N GLN A 146 10.51 -3.06 19.92
CA GLN A 146 9.67 -1.87 19.85
C GLN A 146 9.05 -1.68 21.23
N GLU A 147 9.35 -0.55 21.86
CA GLU A 147 8.84 -0.19 23.19
C GLU A 147 7.47 0.49 23.08
N SER A 148 6.82 0.65 24.24
CA SER A 148 5.59 1.45 24.33
C SER A 148 5.79 2.87 23.80
N ASN A 149 4.82 3.35 23.01
CA ASN A 149 4.80 4.67 22.37
C ASN A 149 5.85 4.91 21.25
N GLU A 150 6.44 3.83 20.73
CA GLU A 150 7.27 3.85 19.52
C GLU A 150 6.50 3.34 18.28
N ILE A 151 6.83 3.86 17.10
CA ILE A 151 6.21 3.48 15.82
C ILE A 151 7.26 2.84 14.91
N ILE A 152 7.02 1.61 14.42
CA ILE A 152 7.86 1.01 13.38
C ILE A 152 7.31 1.29 11.98
N PHE A 153 8.15 1.84 11.09
CA PHE A 153 7.90 1.83 9.65
C PHE A 153 8.46 0.54 9.05
N VAL A 154 7.58 -0.30 8.48
CA VAL A 154 7.95 -1.50 7.73
C VAL A 154 7.72 -1.21 6.23
N PRO A 155 8.77 -1.22 5.38
CA PRO A 155 8.60 -0.92 3.95
C PRO A 155 7.87 -2.04 3.18
N SER A 156 7.23 -1.67 2.08
CA SER A 156 6.62 -2.63 1.14
C SER A 156 7.63 -3.70 0.70
N GLY A 157 7.22 -4.97 0.73
CA GLY A 157 8.04 -6.12 0.37
C GLY A 157 8.90 -6.73 1.50
N TRP A 158 8.88 -6.18 2.71
CA TRP A 158 9.61 -6.75 3.86
C TRP A 158 8.81 -7.89 4.51
N TYR A 159 9.39 -9.10 4.51
CA TYR A 159 8.83 -10.29 5.18
C TYR A 159 8.93 -10.14 6.72
N HIS A 160 7.91 -10.52 7.50
CA HIS A 160 7.93 -10.19 8.95
C HIS A 160 7.16 -11.08 9.96
N GLN A 161 7.67 -11.21 11.20
CA GLN A 161 7.09 -12.06 12.29
C GLN A 161 7.53 -11.68 13.74
N VAL A 162 6.81 -10.81 14.50
CA VAL A 162 7.19 -10.43 15.89
C VAL A 162 6.66 -11.43 16.91
N HIS A 163 7.27 -11.37 18.08
CA HIS A 163 6.86 -12.05 19.28
C HIS A 163 6.58 -10.99 20.34
N ASN A 164 5.32 -10.79 20.70
CA ASN A 164 4.95 -9.92 21.83
C ASN A 164 5.44 -10.58 23.13
N LEU A 165 6.46 -9.98 23.73
CA LEU A 165 7.10 -10.47 24.96
C LEU A 165 6.17 -10.34 26.18
N GLU A 166 5.29 -9.34 26.17
CA GLU A 166 4.32 -9.03 27.21
C GLU A 166 2.91 -8.88 26.61
N ASP A 167 1.91 -8.59 27.43
CA ASP A 167 0.55 -8.31 26.92
C ASP A 167 0.55 -6.91 26.27
N THR A 168 0.17 -6.84 24.99
CA THR A 168 0.44 -5.69 24.11
C THR A 168 -0.83 -5.24 23.38
N ILE A 169 -0.99 -3.93 23.22
CA ILE A 169 -1.93 -3.31 22.27
C ILE A 169 -1.11 -2.55 21.23
N SER A 170 -1.47 -2.67 19.95
CA SER A 170 -0.85 -1.92 18.85
C SER A 170 -1.90 -1.48 17.83
N ILE A 171 -1.55 -0.49 17.01
CA ILE A 171 -2.32 -0.04 15.85
C ILE A 171 -1.35 0.02 14.67
N ASN A 172 -1.78 -0.42 13.49
CA ASN A 172 -1.05 -0.24 12.23
C ASN A 172 -1.93 0.46 11.18
N HIS A 173 -1.29 1.14 10.23
CA HIS A 173 -1.94 1.65 9.04
C HIS A 173 -1.10 1.31 7.81
N ASN A 174 -1.73 0.62 6.85
CA ASN A 174 -1.12 0.32 5.55
C ASN A 174 -1.46 1.47 4.59
N TRP A 175 -0.46 1.96 3.85
CA TRP A 175 -0.62 3.06 2.88
C TRP A 175 0.39 2.94 1.74
N PHE A 176 0.11 3.63 0.63
CA PHE A 176 1.02 3.73 -0.50
C PHE A 176 0.97 5.12 -1.15
N ASN A 177 2.04 5.48 -1.87
CA ASN A 177 2.15 6.68 -2.70
C ASN A 177 3.07 6.39 -3.91
N SER A 178 3.48 7.42 -4.64
CA SER A 178 4.33 7.30 -5.84
C SER A 178 5.61 6.45 -5.65
N HIS A 179 6.16 6.37 -4.44
CA HIS A 179 7.40 5.64 -4.15
C HIS A 179 7.21 4.11 -4.02
N ASN A 180 5.99 3.63 -3.74
CA ASN A 180 5.71 2.20 -3.55
C ASN A 180 4.50 1.67 -4.32
N LEU A 181 3.85 2.47 -5.17
CA LEU A 181 2.74 2.07 -6.04
C LEU A 181 3.04 0.82 -6.88
N SER A 182 4.28 0.67 -7.36
CA SER A 182 4.73 -0.51 -8.11
C SER A 182 4.77 -1.80 -7.28
N TRP A 183 4.93 -1.72 -5.95
CA TRP A 183 4.82 -2.89 -5.07
C TRP A 183 3.37 -3.35 -4.91
N VAL A 184 2.41 -2.42 -4.90
CA VAL A 184 0.97 -2.74 -4.88
C VAL A 184 0.57 -3.45 -6.18
N TRP A 185 1.00 -2.92 -7.32
CA TRP A 185 0.80 -3.56 -8.61
C TRP A 185 1.44 -4.96 -8.69
N ASN A 186 2.70 -5.10 -8.27
CA ASN A 186 3.40 -6.38 -8.31
C ASN A 186 2.76 -7.44 -7.39
N LEU A 187 2.16 -7.04 -6.27
CA LEU A 187 1.37 -7.92 -5.41
C LEU A 187 0.08 -8.37 -6.11
N LEU A 188 -0.72 -7.41 -6.59
CA LEU A 188 -1.98 -7.69 -7.30
C LEU A 188 -1.77 -8.58 -8.54
N LEU A 189 -0.71 -8.33 -9.32
CA LEU A 189 -0.36 -9.13 -10.49
C LEU A 189 0.11 -10.55 -10.12
N LYS A 190 0.90 -10.70 -9.04
CA LYS A 190 1.31 -12.02 -8.54
C LYS A 190 0.09 -12.82 -8.10
N ASP A 191 -0.77 -12.22 -7.28
CA ASP A 191 -1.93 -12.89 -6.71
C ASP A 191 -3.02 -13.16 -7.78
N TYR A 192 -3.11 -12.32 -8.82
CA TYR A 192 -3.90 -12.60 -10.03
C TYR A 192 -3.41 -13.85 -10.74
N VAL A 193 -2.10 -13.97 -10.99
CA VAL A 193 -1.51 -15.16 -11.64
C VAL A 193 -1.73 -16.41 -10.79
N GLU A 194 -1.57 -16.33 -9.46
CA GLU A 194 -1.84 -17.46 -8.57
C GLU A 194 -3.34 -17.85 -8.54
N ALA A 195 -4.26 -16.88 -8.54
CA ALA A 195 -5.69 -17.13 -8.64
C ALA A 195 -6.09 -17.74 -9.99
N LYS A 196 -5.46 -17.31 -11.08
CA LYS A 196 -5.66 -17.82 -12.45
C LYS A 196 -5.15 -19.26 -12.57
N GLU A 197 -3.91 -19.52 -12.15
CA GLU A 197 -3.32 -20.88 -12.11
C GLU A 197 -4.16 -21.87 -11.31
N TYR A 198 -4.88 -21.42 -10.27
CA TYR A 198 -5.66 -22.30 -9.40
C TYR A 198 -6.93 -22.86 -10.05
N ILE A 199 -7.46 -22.20 -11.09
CA ILE A 199 -8.69 -22.60 -11.80
C ILE A 199 -8.48 -22.83 -13.31
N GLU A 200 -7.24 -22.83 -13.77
CA GLU A 200 -6.85 -22.95 -15.19
C GLU A 200 -7.42 -24.21 -15.86
N ASP A 201 -7.73 -25.26 -15.08
CA ASP A 201 -8.34 -26.52 -15.54
C ASP A 201 -9.79 -26.37 -16.05
N ILE A 202 -10.52 -25.33 -15.63
CA ILE A 202 -11.88 -25.06 -16.11
C ILE A 202 -11.95 -24.00 -17.22
N ARG A 203 -10.82 -23.45 -17.70
CA ARG A 203 -10.80 -22.36 -18.70
C ARG A 203 -11.65 -22.65 -19.93
N GLU A 204 -11.43 -23.79 -20.59
CA GLU A 204 -12.10 -24.14 -21.86
C GLU A 204 -13.63 -24.36 -21.71
N ILE A 205 -14.12 -24.55 -20.48
CA ILE A 205 -15.54 -24.81 -20.18
C ILE A 205 -16.22 -23.68 -19.39
N CYS A 206 -15.49 -22.61 -19.07
CA CYS A 206 -15.98 -21.51 -18.24
C CYS A 206 -15.93 -20.17 -19.01
N ASN A 207 -17.07 -19.77 -19.57
CA ASN A 207 -17.23 -18.48 -20.24
C ASN A 207 -17.06 -17.25 -19.30
N GLU A 208 -17.06 -17.46 -17.98
CA GLU A 208 -16.85 -16.42 -16.98
C GLU A 208 -15.44 -16.45 -16.34
N PHE A 209 -14.49 -17.18 -16.93
CA PHE A 209 -13.19 -17.49 -16.33
C PHE A 209 -12.47 -16.27 -15.73
N GLU A 210 -12.34 -15.18 -16.49
CA GLU A 210 -11.66 -13.96 -16.05
C GLU A 210 -12.42 -13.28 -14.89
N ARG A 211 -13.76 -13.27 -14.93
CA ARG A 211 -14.60 -12.73 -13.84
C ARG A 211 -14.39 -13.51 -12.54
N ILE A 212 -14.19 -14.83 -12.63
CA ILE A 212 -13.85 -15.66 -11.46
C ILE A 212 -12.42 -15.35 -10.98
N CYS A 213 -11.45 -15.15 -11.87
CA CYS A 213 -10.09 -14.73 -11.51
C CYS A 213 -10.09 -13.41 -10.73
N GLN A 214 -10.75 -12.38 -11.26
CA GLN A 214 -10.86 -11.06 -10.62
C GLN A 214 -11.62 -11.10 -9.28
N ARG A 215 -12.69 -11.89 -9.18
CA ARG A 215 -13.42 -12.08 -7.91
C ARG A 215 -12.58 -12.81 -6.87
N ASN A 216 -11.83 -13.84 -7.25
CA ASN A 216 -10.96 -14.58 -6.34
C ASN A 216 -9.79 -13.69 -5.86
N LEU A 217 -9.22 -12.87 -6.76
CA LEU A 217 -8.22 -11.85 -6.43
C LEU A 217 -8.76 -10.82 -5.43
N ALA A 218 -9.96 -10.26 -5.65
CA ALA A 218 -10.58 -9.34 -4.70
C ALA A 218 -10.81 -9.98 -3.32
N ALA A 219 -11.25 -11.25 -3.28
CA ALA A 219 -11.48 -11.97 -2.03
C ALA A 219 -10.18 -12.27 -1.25
N ASN A 220 -9.05 -12.47 -1.94
CA ASN A 220 -7.75 -12.75 -1.32
C ASN A 220 -6.96 -11.49 -0.95
N THR A 221 -6.96 -10.49 -1.83
CA THR A 221 -6.03 -9.33 -1.79
C THR A 221 -6.76 -8.00 -1.54
N GLY A 222 -8.11 -8.02 -1.45
CA GLY A 222 -8.95 -6.87 -1.08
C GLY A 222 -9.33 -5.93 -2.23
N MET A 223 -8.81 -6.15 -3.44
CA MET A 223 -9.05 -5.34 -4.64
C MET A 223 -8.76 -6.17 -5.90
N ASN A 224 -9.51 -5.98 -6.98
CA ASN A 224 -9.21 -6.62 -8.28
C ASN A 224 -8.40 -5.72 -9.23
N LEU A 225 -7.95 -6.22 -10.39
CA LEU A 225 -7.13 -5.44 -11.32
C LEU A 225 -7.90 -4.27 -11.97
N TYR A 226 -9.20 -4.43 -12.24
CA TYR A 226 -10.04 -3.37 -12.79
C TYR A 226 -10.33 -2.28 -11.76
N ASP A 227 -10.61 -2.63 -10.50
CA ASP A 227 -10.75 -1.67 -9.39
C ASP A 227 -9.47 -0.82 -9.25
N PHE A 228 -8.30 -1.48 -9.30
CA PHE A 228 -7.00 -0.82 -9.23
C PHE A 228 -6.74 0.08 -10.45
N PHE A 229 -7.20 -0.33 -11.64
CA PHE A 229 -7.14 0.52 -12.84
C PHE A 229 -8.04 1.77 -12.73
N VAL A 230 -9.26 1.64 -12.22
CA VAL A 230 -10.18 2.76 -11.96
C VAL A 230 -9.60 3.70 -10.90
N PHE A 231 -9.00 3.15 -9.84
CA PHE A 231 -8.26 3.91 -8.83
C PHE A 231 -7.12 4.72 -9.46
N LEU A 232 -6.26 4.08 -10.26
CA LEU A 232 -5.14 4.74 -10.94
C LEU A 232 -5.62 5.84 -11.90
N THR A 233 -6.69 5.57 -12.65
CA THR A 233 -7.33 6.53 -13.56
C THR A 233 -7.82 7.77 -12.81
N ARG A 234 -8.57 7.60 -11.71
CA ARG A 234 -9.03 8.73 -10.88
C ARG A 234 -7.87 9.52 -10.28
N PHE A 235 -6.83 8.85 -9.76
CA PHE A 235 -5.66 9.56 -9.23
C PHE A 235 -4.86 10.27 -10.33
N ALA A 236 -4.77 9.74 -11.55
CA ALA A 236 -4.14 10.42 -12.68
C ALA A 236 -4.93 11.69 -13.05
N LEU A 237 -6.24 11.59 -13.24
CA LEU A 237 -7.10 12.73 -13.56
C LEU A 237 -7.07 13.81 -12.48
N ALA A 238 -7.05 13.43 -11.20
CA ALA A 238 -6.92 14.36 -10.09
C ALA A 238 -5.57 15.10 -10.12
N ASN A 239 -4.46 14.38 -10.29
CA ASN A 239 -3.13 15.01 -10.37
C ASN A 239 -2.95 15.85 -11.65
N LEU A 240 -3.49 15.42 -12.79
CA LEU A 240 -3.47 16.20 -14.05
C LEU A 240 -4.30 17.49 -13.93
N THR A 241 -5.43 17.45 -13.23
CA THR A 241 -6.24 18.65 -12.92
C THR A 241 -5.46 19.61 -12.03
N LEU A 242 -4.84 19.14 -10.95
CA LEU A 242 -4.00 19.98 -10.09
C LEU A 242 -2.78 20.56 -10.83
N LEU A 243 -2.17 19.79 -11.75
CA LEU A 243 -1.05 20.27 -12.59
C LEU A 243 -1.50 21.36 -13.56
N ARG A 244 -2.69 21.25 -14.15
CA ARG A 244 -3.28 22.30 -14.99
C ARG A 244 -3.46 23.58 -14.21
N ASP A 245 -4.07 23.48 -13.04
CA ASP A 245 -4.47 24.64 -12.26
C ASP A 245 -3.21 25.34 -11.70
N LEU A 246 -2.16 24.58 -11.33
CA LEU A 246 -0.80 25.06 -11.04
C LEU A 246 -0.16 25.90 -12.18
N CYS A 247 -0.36 25.52 -13.44
CA CYS A 247 0.22 26.22 -14.59
C CYS A 247 -0.61 27.42 -15.07
N ASN A 248 -1.88 27.54 -14.64
CA ASN A 248 -2.77 28.64 -15.01
C ASN A 248 -2.63 29.89 -14.12
N GLU A 249 -1.85 29.82 -13.04
CA GLU A 249 -1.78 30.84 -11.98
C GLU A 249 -1.12 32.16 -12.42
N ASN A 250 -1.94 33.12 -12.88
CA ASN A 250 -1.62 34.56 -12.81
C ASN A 250 -2.27 35.25 -11.59
N GLY A 251 -2.79 34.50 -10.61
CA GLY A 251 -3.16 35.03 -9.30
C GLY A 251 -4.13 34.19 -8.45
N ALA A 252 -3.67 33.83 -7.24
CA ALA A 252 -4.41 33.26 -6.10
C ALA A 252 -5.13 31.92 -6.41
N TYR A 253 -4.60 30.76 -6.02
CA TYR A 253 -3.82 30.42 -4.82
C TYR A 253 -2.50 29.70 -5.17
N SER A 254 -1.34 30.30 -4.88
CA SER A 254 -0.04 29.76 -5.30
C SER A 254 0.36 28.48 -4.54
N LEU A 255 -0.15 27.34 -5.00
CA LEU A 255 0.26 26.00 -4.60
C LEU A 255 1.77 25.85 -4.84
N SER A 256 2.52 25.48 -3.80
CA SER A 256 3.98 25.66 -3.84
C SER A 256 4.67 24.77 -4.89
N ARG A 257 5.85 25.20 -5.32
CA ARG A 257 6.75 24.42 -6.20
C ARG A 257 6.99 22.97 -5.70
N VAL A 258 6.98 22.75 -4.39
CA VAL A 258 7.13 21.41 -3.78
C VAL A 258 5.92 20.53 -4.13
N MET A 259 4.71 21.10 -4.21
CA MET A 259 3.50 20.41 -4.63
C MET A 259 3.60 19.93 -6.07
N ALA A 260 4.04 20.79 -6.99
CA ALA A 260 4.22 20.41 -8.40
C ALA A 260 5.16 19.21 -8.56
N ASN A 261 6.25 19.14 -7.78
CA ASN A 261 7.15 17.97 -7.77
C ASN A 261 6.45 16.69 -7.27
N HIS A 262 5.57 16.78 -6.26
CA HIS A 262 4.79 15.64 -5.79
C HIS A 262 3.73 15.19 -6.81
N VAL A 263 3.01 16.14 -7.42
CA VAL A 263 2.03 15.89 -8.49
C VAL A 263 2.70 15.19 -9.70
N LEU A 264 3.83 15.70 -10.16
CA LEU A 264 4.62 15.08 -11.23
C LEU A 264 5.20 13.71 -10.82
N SER A 265 5.54 13.51 -9.54
CA SER A 265 5.97 12.20 -9.02
C SER A 265 4.83 11.18 -9.06
N ASN A 266 3.62 11.58 -8.66
CA ASN A 266 2.41 10.74 -8.73
C ASN A 266 2.11 10.33 -10.18
N ILE A 267 2.07 11.30 -11.11
CA ILE A 267 1.74 11.04 -12.52
C ILE A 267 2.78 10.11 -13.18
N ARG A 268 4.09 10.33 -12.93
CA ARG A 268 5.16 9.44 -13.42
C ARG A 268 5.01 8.02 -12.87
N ALA A 269 4.69 7.85 -11.59
CA ALA A 269 4.49 6.54 -10.98
C ALA A 269 3.24 5.82 -11.55
N ILE A 270 2.13 6.54 -11.72
CA ILE A 270 0.90 5.99 -12.31
C ILE A 270 1.12 5.57 -13.76
N ARG A 271 1.77 6.40 -14.59
CA ARG A 271 2.15 6.01 -15.97
C ARG A 271 3.04 4.76 -15.99
N SER A 272 4.04 4.70 -15.11
CA SER A 272 4.96 3.55 -15.03
C SER A 272 4.23 2.24 -14.70
N VAL A 273 3.24 2.30 -13.80
CA VAL A 273 2.40 1.14 -13.47
C VAL A 273 1.42 0.82 -14.61
N ALA A 274 0.72 1.81 -15.17
CA ALA A 274 -0.20 1.62 -16.28
C ALA A 274 0.49 0.99 -17.51
N LEU A 275 1.73 1.37 -17.81
CA LEU A 275 2.58 0.72 -18.83
C LEU A 275 2.77 -0.79 -18.58
N CYS A 276 2.93 -1.21 -17.32
CA CYS A 276 3.03 -2.63 -16.96
C CYS A 276 1.68 -3.37 -17.02
N MET A 277 0.55 -2.67 -16.98
CA MET A 277 -0.79 -3.25 -17.08
C MET A 277 -1.17 -3.59 -18.53
N VAL A 278 -0.67 -2.84 -19.52
CA VAL A 278 -0.94 -3.04 -20.96
C VAL A 278 -0.61 -4.46 -21.43
N SER A 279 0.40 -5.12 -20.85
CA SER A 279 0.83 -6.48 -21.24
C SER A 279 0.14 -7.61 -20.48
N VAL A 280 -0.90 -7.35 -19.68
CA VAL A 280 -1.58 -8.38 -18.85
C VAL A 280 -2.89 -8.82 -19.48
N GLU A 281 -3.12 -10.14 -19.51
CA GLU A 281 -4.27 -10.83 -20.10
C GLU A 281 -5.64 -10.23 -19.74
N ALA A 282 -5.83 -9.82 -18.48
CA ALA A 282 -7.04 -9.12 -18.00
C ALA A 282 -7.39 -7.85 -18.80
N PHE A 283 -6.39 -7.13 -19.33
CA PHE A 283 -6.58 -5.89 -20.10
C PHE A 283 -6.57 -6.11 -21.63
N SER A 284 -6.75 -7.35 -22.08
CA SER A 284 -7.03 -7.64 -23.50
C SER A 284 -8.41 -7.15 -23.93
N GLU A 285 -8.58 -6.87 -25.23
CA GLU A 285 -9.86 -6.42 -25.80
C GLU A 285 -11.02 -7.40 -25.53
N GLU A 286 -10.72 -8.71 -25.52
CA GLU A 286 -11.67 -9.78 -25.19
C GLU A 286 -12.14 -9.71 -23.73
N ASN A 287 -11.21 -9.64 -22.77
CA ASN A 287 -11.56 -9.60 -21.34
C ASN A 287 -12.23 -8.28 -20.92
N LEU A 288 -11.78 -7.15 -21.50
CA LEU A 288 -12.39 -5.83 -21.26
C LEU A 288 -13.82 -5.73 -21.82
N SER A 289 -14.14 -6.43 -22.92
CA SER A 289 -15.49 -6.44 -23.50
C SER A 289 -16.42 -7.53 -22.93
N GLY A 290 -15.87 -8.64 -22.41
CA GLY A 290 -16.64 -9.77 -21.86
C GLY A 290 -17.26 -9.52 -20.47
N CYS A 291 -16.67 -8.67 -19.63
CA CYS A 291 -17.12 -8.43 -18.25
C CYS A 291 -18.20 -7.34 -18.16
N SER A 292 -19.41 -7.61 -18.67
CA SER A 292 -20.32 -6.57 -19.21
C SER A 292 -21.31 -5.87 -18.26
N GLU A 293 -21.35 -6.17 -16.96
CA GLU A 293 -22.24 -5.46 -16.00
C GLU A 293 -21.50 -4.71 -14.86
N GLU A 294 -20.39 -5.25 -14.35
CA GLU A 294 -19.63 -4.62 -13.24
C GLU A 294 -18.62 -3.56 -13.73
N ASN A 295 -18.12 -3.66 -14.98
CA ASN A 295 -17.09 -2.76 -15.53
C ASN A 295 -17.60 -1.41 -16.09
N LEU A 296 -18.81 -0.97 -15.74
CA LEU A 296 -19.31 0.38 -16.10
C LEU A 296 -18.45 1.53 -15.52
N SER A 297 -17.60 1.24 -14.54
CA SER A 297 -16.57 2.14 -14.02
C SER A 297 -15.34 2.26 -14.93
N VAL A 298 -15.01 1.22 -15.70
CA VAL A 298 -13.78 1.11 -16.52
C VAL A 298 -13.92 1.82 -17.86
N SER A 299 -15.11 1.78 -18.47
CA SER A 299 -15.40 2.35 -19.79
C SER A 299 -15.99 3.77 -19.69
N SER A 300 -15.25 4.68 -19.06
CA SER A 300 -15.75 6.01 -18.71
C SER A 300 -15.14 7.14 -19.56
N VAL A 301 -16.02 8.00 -20.08
CA VAL A 301 -15.60 9.31 -20.63
C VAL A 301 -15.16 10.18 -19.45
N ILE A 302 -13.98 10.79 -19.53
CA ILE A 302 -13.35 11.54 -18.43
C ILE A 302 -14.30 12.61 -17.85
N LYS A 303 -15.07 13.28 -18.72
CA LYS A 303 -16.09 14.25 -18.32
C LYS A 303 -17.04 13.69 -17.24
N GLY A 304 -17.46 12.43 -17.34
CA GLY A 304 -18.33 11.79 -16.35
C GLY A 304 -17.66 11.69 -14.98
N ILE A 305 -16.41 11.22 -14.91
CA ILE A 305 -15.61 11.18 -13.67
C ILE A 305 -15.47 12.59 -13.08
N MET A 306 -15.20 13.59 -13.93
CA MET A 306 -15.00 14.98 -13.49
C MET A 306 -16.27 15.67 -12.99
N GLU A 307 -17.45 15.08 -13.22
CA GLU A 307 -18.76 15.52 -12.71
C GLU A 307 -19.21 14.72 -11.46
N GLU A 308 -18.43 13.74 -10.98
CA GLU A 308 -18.75 12.97 -9.77
C GLU A 308 -18.34 13.69 -8.47
N GLN A 309 -19.24 13.75 -7.49
CA GLN A 309 -18.93 14.30 -6.15
C GLN A 309 -17.73 13.62 -5.51
N ASN A 310 -17.60 12.29 -5.62
CA ASN A 310 -16.47 11.54 -5.04
C ASN A 310 -15.11 11.89 -5.69
N PHE A 311 -15.10 12.45 -6.90
CA PHE A 311 -13.90 12.94 -7.57
C PHE A 311 -13.54 14.37 -7.11
N HIS A 312 -14.55 15.21 -6.86
CA HIS A 312 -14.33 16.48 -6.16
C HIS A 312 -13.82 16.28 -4.72
N ASP A 313 -14.37 15.31 -3.99
CA ASP A 313 -13.90 14.95 -2.64
C ASP A 313 -12.44 14.45 -2.68
N LEU A 314 -12.08 13.63 -3.68
CA LEU A 314 -10.70 13.20 -3.93
C LEU A 314 -9.77 14.37 -4.23
N LEU A 315 -10.18 15.32 -5.09
CA LEU A 315 -9.40 16.53 -5.40
C LEU A 315 -9.16 17.37 -4.15
N CYS A 316 -10.18 17.60 -3.33
CA CYS A 316 -10.04 18.33 -2.07
C CYS A 316 -9.08 17.61 -1.10
N ALA A 317 -9.28 16.31 -0.88
CA ALA A 317 -8.42 15.52 0.01
C ALA A 317 -6.95 15.46 -0.47
N LEU A 318 -6.72 15.31 -1.78
CA LEU A 318 -5.39 15.33 -2.38
C LEU A 318 -4.73 16.70 -2.23
N THR A 319 -5.46 17.79 -2.47
CA THR A 319 -4.97 19.17 -2.30
C THR A 319 -4.56 19.41 -0.85
N THR A 320 -5.45 19.19 0.12
CA THR A 320 -5.15 19.38 1.55
C THR A 320 -3.99 18.51 2.03
N THR A 321 -3.86 17.28 1.51
CA THR A 321 -2.71 16.41 1.80
C THR A 321 -1.42 17.00 1.27
N LEU A 322 -1.40 17.46 0.02
CA LEU A 322 -0.23 18.06 -0.60
C LEU A 322 0.16 19.40 0.06
N GLU A 323 -0.81 20.22 0.45
CA GLU A 323 -0.60 21.44 1.24
C GLU A 323 0.09 21.12 2.57
N ALA A 324 -0.40 20.13 3.31
CA ALA A 324 0.18 19.69 4.58
C ALA A 324 1.62 19.17 4.43
N LEU A 325 1.96 18.52 3.30
CA LEU A 325 3.34 18.11 2.99
C LEU A 325 4.25 19.30 2.63
N CYS A 326 3.69 20.38 2.06
CA CYS A 326 4.43 21.59 1.71
C CYS A 326 4.66 22.52 2.92
N GLN A 327 3.74 22.55 3.88
CA GLN A 327 3.84 23.39 5.09
C GLN A 327 5.11 23.04 5.88
N GLY A 328 6.06 23.99 5.93
CA GLY A 328 7.39 23.82 6.54
C GLY A 328 8.56 23.89 5.56
N HIS A 329 8.32 23.90 4.25
CA HIS A 329 9.37 24.01 3.22
C HIS A 329 9.49 25.41 2.64
N VAL A 330 10.63 26.08 2.87
CA VAL A 330 11.07 27.27 2.13
C VAL A 330 12.40 26.93 1.46
N ASP A 331 12.42 26.77 0.13
CA ASP A 331 13.60 26.37 -0.62
C ASP A 331 13.63 27.11 -1.98
N HIS A 332 14.66 27.94 -2.20
CA HIS A 332 14.83 28.74 -3.42
C HIS A 332 15.79 28.04 -4.40
N CYS A 333 15.27 27.37 -5.45
CA CYS A 333 16.00 27.10 -6.70
C CYS A 333 15.14 26.38 -7.79
N LEU A 334 15.70 26.25 -9.01
CA LEU A 334 15.28 25.42 -10.16
C LEU A 334 14.23 25.98 -11.16
N GLU A 335 14.23 27.27 -11.49
CA GLU A 335 13.20 27.97 -12.32
C GLU A 335 12.58 27.14 -13.48
N ASN A 336 13.39 26.47 -14.32
CA ASN A 336 13.06 25.96 -15.66
C ASN A 336 12.17 24.66 -15.78
N MET A 337 11.30 24.29 -14.84
CA MET A 337 10.54 23.01 -14.92
C MET A 337 9.03 23.10 -15.16
N LEU A 338 8.40 24.28 -15.11
CA LEU A 338 6.94 24.40 -15.28
C LEU A 338 6.50 25.09 -16.59
N GLU A 339 7.43 25.74 -17.30
CA GLU A 339 7.12 26.63 -18.42
C GLU A 339 6.79 25.92 -19.76
N GLU A 340 7.00 24.60 -19.85
CA GLU A 340 6.80 23.81 -21.09
C GLU A 340 5.64 22.78 -20.98
N VAL A 341 4.90 22.74 -19.86
CA VAL A 341 3.76 21.83 -19.68
C VAL A 341 2.53 22.37 -20.41
N ASN A 342 2.30 21.90 -21.63
CA ASN A 342 1.19 22.34 -22.47
C ASN A 342 -0.10 21.55 -22.16
N ILE A 343 -0.99 22.12 -21.33
CA ILE A 343 -2.21 21.38 -20.92
C ILE A 343 -3.30 21.40 -21.99
N VAL A 344 -3.63 20.21 -22.46
CA VAL A 344 -4.77 19.91 -23.35
C VAL A 344 -6.07 19.79 -22.54
N ASP A 345 -7.21 20.10 -23.15
CA ASP A 345 -8.52 19.81 -22.55
C ASP A 345 -8.73 18.29 -22.37
N LEU A 346 -8.75 17.85 -21.10
CA LEU A 346 -8.99 16.48 -20.69
C LEU A 346 -10.37 15.96 -21.12
N SER A 347 -11.36 16.84 -21.37
CA SER A 347 -12.73 16.44 -21.70
C SER A 347 -12.86 15.70 -23.04
N CYS A 348 -11.89 15.88 -23.93
CA CYS A 348 -11.83 15.24 -25.25
C CYS A 348 -11.35 13.77 -25.22
N PHE A 349 -10.82 13.28 -24.10
CA PHE A 349 -10.23 11.94 -24.02
C PHE A 349 -11.19 10.90 -23.44
N TYR A 350 -11.08 9.68 -23.97
CA TYR A 350 -11.72 8.47 -23.45
C TYR A 350 -10.66 7.57 -22.84
N ILE A 351 -11.00 6.88 -21.75
CA ILE A 351 -10.13 5.88 -21.11
C ILE A 351 -10.95 4.60 -20.98
N GLY A 352 -10.58 3.55 -21.73
CA GLY A 352 -11.14 2.21 -21.58
C GLY A 352 -10.09 1.15 -21.26
N SER A 353 -8.81 1.49 -21.39
CA SER A 353 -7.67 0.59 -21.21
C SER A 353 -6.48 1.30 -20.55
N PRO A 354 -5.52 0.56 -19.97
CA PRO A 354 -4.26 1.14 -19.49
C PRO A 354 -3.45 1.86 -20.59
N ALA A 355 -3.61 1.46 -21.85
CA ALA A 355 -2.95 2.11 -22.99
C ALA A 355 -3.50 3.53 -23.22
N ASP A 356 -4.82 3.74 -23.08
CA ASP A 356 -5.44 5.06 -23.16
C ASP A 356 -4.95 5.99 -22.04
N LEU A 357 -4.85 5.45 -20.82
CA LEU A 357 -4.35 6.20 -19.65
C LEU A 357 -2.87 6.62 -19.83
N VAL A 358 -2.03 5.72 -20.35
CA VAL A 358 -0.63 6.05 -20.70
C VAL A 358 -0.58 7.13 -21.76
N LYS A 359 -1.36 6.99 -22.84
CA LYS A 359 -1.43 7.95 -23.94
C LYS A 359 -1.85 9.34 -23.46
N LEU A 360 -2.91 9.44 -22.63
CA LEU A 360 -3.34 10.70 -22.02
C LEU A 360 -2.21 11.39 -21.27
N ILE A 361 -1.48 10.63 -20.42
CA ILE A 361 -0.38 11.20 -19.64
C ILE A 361 0.77 11.68 -20.53
N GLU A 362 1.08 10.96 -21.62
CA GLU A 362 2.15 11.34 -22.55
C GLU A 362 1.77 12.53 -23.47
N GLU A 363 0.49 12.71 -23.80
CA GLU A 363 0.02 13.88 -24.55
C GLU A 363 -0.04 15.15 -23.68
N VAL A 364 -0.35 15.04 -22.38
CA VAL A 364 -0.37 16.19 -21.44
C VAL A 364 1.01 16.49 -20.84
N ILE A 365 1.90 15.50 -20.70
CA ILE A 365 3.26 15.69 -20.19
C ILE A 365 4.28 15.03 -21.15
N PRO A 366 4.72 15.77 -22.18
CA PRO A 366 5.67 15.26 -23.17
C PRO A 366 7.02 14.82 -22.58
N ASN A 367 7.65 13.86 -23.27
CA ASN A 367 8.86 13.14 -22.83
C ASN A 367 10.14 13.99 -22.60
N HIS A 368 10.11 15.31 -22.77
CA HIS A 368 11.24 16.20 -22.45
C HIS A 368 11.51 16.30 -20.94
N TYR A 369 10.51 16.03 -20.09
CA TYR A 369 10.63 15.99 -18.63
C TYR A 369 11.20 14.68 -18.04
N ASN A 370 11.88 13.86 -18.84
CA ASN A 370 12.40 12.55 -18.43
C ASN A 370 13.80 12.55 -17.80
N VAL A 371 14.47 13.70 -17.66
CA VAL A 371 15.87 13.75 -17.18
C VAL A 371 15.96 14.16 -15.70
N CYS A 372 15.72 13.21 -14.81
CA CYS A 372 16.30 13.16 -13.47
C CYS A 372 16.28 11.69 -12.99
N ASN A 373 17.48 11.08 -12.84
CA ASN A 373 17.67 9.74 -12.26
C ASN A 373 17.58 9.76 -10.73
#